data_AF-A0A667HW71-F1
#
_entry.id   AF-A0A667HW71-F1
#
_cell.length_a   1.000
_cell.length_b   1.000
_cell.length_c   1.000
_cell.angle_alpha   90.00
_cell.angle_beta   90.00
_cell.angle_gamma   90.00
#
_symmetry.space_group_name_H-M   'P 1'
#
loop_
_entity.id
_entity.type
_entity.pdbx_description
1 polymer ?
#
loop_
_entity_poly.entity_id
_entity_poly.type
_entity_poly.pdbx_seq_one_letter_code
_entity_poly.pdbx_strand_id
1 'polypeptide(L)'
;MATVAELKAVLKDTLEKRGVLGHLKARIRAEVFNALHDESEPRPPLSHENLLINELIREYLEFNKYTASVLISESGQPVVPLDRQFLIRELNAFEESKDNTI
;
A
#
# COMPACT_ATOMS: atom_id res chain seq x y z
N MET A 1 0.33 -26.70 30.18
CA MET A 1 -0.77 -26.58 29.19
C MET A 1 -0.76 -25.16 28.68
N ALA A 2 -0.76 -24.93 27.37
CA ALA A 2 -0.79 -23.57 26.83
C ALA A 2 -2.12 -22.91 27.21
N THR A 3 -2.07 -21.69 27.72
CA THR A 3 -3.26 -20.93 28.06
C THR A 3 -3.92 -20.36 26.80
N VAL A 4 -5.23 -20.08 26.86
CA VAL A 4 -5.95 -19.42 25.75
C VAL A 4 -5.31 -18.08 25.37
N ALA A 5 -4.74 -17.37 26.36
CA ALA A 5 -4.04 -16.11 26.14
C ALA A 5 -2.74 -16.30 25.34
N GLU A 6 -1.93 -17.31 25.67
CA GLU A 6 -0.71 -17.65 24.93
C GLU A 6 -1.02 -18.06 23.49
N LEU A 7 -2.07 -18.86 23.29
CA LEU A 7 -2.49 -19.28 21.96
C LEU A 7 -2.93 -18.08 21.11
N LYS A 8 -3.67 -17.14 21.70
CA LYS A 8 -4.10 -15.89 21.04
C LYS A 8 -2.90 -15.00 20.68
N ALA A 9 -1.91 -14.92 21.57
CA ALA A 9 -0.69 -14.15 21.33
C ALA A 9 0.12 -14.74 20.16
N VAL A 10 0.36 -16.05 20.16
CA VAL A 10 1.08 -16.76 19.08
C VAL A 10 0.35 -16.62 17.74
N LEU A 11 -0.98 -16.74 17.73
CA LEU A 11 -1.77 -16.57 16.52
C LEU A 11 -1.66 -15.15 15.97
N LYS A 12 -1.78 -14.13 16.83
CA LYS A 12 -1.60 -12.72 16.45
C LYS A 12 -0.22 -12.49 15.84
N ASP A 13 0.82 -12.96 16.52
CA ASP A 13 2.22 -12.80 16.10
C ASP A 13 2.48 -13.48 14.74
N THR A 14 1.87 -14.65 14.52
CA THR A 14 1.92 -15.38 13.25
C THR A 14 1.22 -14.61 12.13
N LEU A 15 0.04 -14.04 12.39
CA LEU A 15 -0.70 -13.26 11.40
C LEU A 15 -0.02 -11.91 11.10
N GLU A 16 0.68 -11.32 12.06
CA GLU A 16 1.52 -10.12 11.85
C GLU A 16 2.75 -10.46 10.99
N LYS A 17 3.48 -11.52 11.32
CA LYS A 17 4.64 -11.99 10.53
C LYS A 17 4.29 -12.36 9.08
N ARG A 18 3.09 -12.89 8.85
CA ARG A 18 2.58 -13.20 7.50
C ARG A 18 2.05 -11.98 6.75
N GLY A 19 2.00 -10.80 7.37
CA GLY A 19 1.43 -9.57 6.78
C GLY A 19 -0.10 -9.54 6.69
N VAL A 20 -0.78 -10.67 6.93
CA VAL A 20 -2.25 -10.80 6.83
C VAL A 20 -2.97 -9.91 7.82
N LEU A 21 -2.48 -9.81 9.07
CA LEU A 21 -3.11 -8.93 10.06
C LEU A 21 -2.98 -7.45 9.68
N GLY A 22 -1.87 -7.08 9.03
CA GLY A 22 -1.66 -5.73 8.48
C GLY A 22 -2.70 -5.40 7.42
N HIS A 23 -2.86 -6.27 6.41
CA HIS A 23 -3.88 -6.13 5.37
C HIS A 23 -5.31 -6.04 5.93
N LEU A 24 -5.63 -6.86 6.92
CA LEU A 24 -6.97 -6.85 7.51
C LEU A 24 -7.26 -5.53 8.27
N LYS A 25 -6.30 -5.06 9.09
CA LYS A 25 -6.41 -3.76 9.78
C LYS A 25 -6.54 -2.61 8.79
N ALA A 26 -5.76 -2.65 7.71
CA ALA A 26 -5.82 -1.69 6.61
C ALA A 26 -7.22 -1.62 5.98
N ARG A 27 -7.80 -2.78 5.64
CA ARG A 27 -9.14 -2.84 5.04
C ARG A 27 -10.22 -2.30 5.97
N ILE A 28 -10.12 -2.60 7.27
CA ILE A 28 -11.04 -2.05 8.29
C ILE A 28 -10.90 -0.53 8.36
N ARG A 29 -9.67 0.01 8.35
CA ARG A 29 -9.45 1.47 8.36
C ARG A 29 -10.06 2.14 7.14
N ALA A 30 -9.89 1.56 5.95
CA ALA A 30 -10.49 2.08 4.73
C ALA A 30 -12.02 2.10 4.82
N GLU A 31 -12.64 1.03 5.33
CA GLU A 31 -14.09 0.95 5.48
C GLU A 31 -14.62 1.96 6.51
N VAL A 32 -13.93 2.10 7.65
CA VAL A 32 -14.26 3.09 8.68
C VAL A 32 -14.11 4.50 8.14
N PHE A 33 -13.04 4.77 7.39
CA PHE A 33 -12.83 6.05 6.75
C PHE A 33 -13.99 6.36 5.80
N ASN A 34 -14.36 5.43 4.91
CA ASN A 34 -15.47 5.61 3.98
C ASN A 34 -16.81 5.84 4.70
N ALA A 35 -17.07 5.14 5.79
CA ALA A 35 -18.31 5.30 6.57
C ALA A 35 -18.38 6.63 7.34
N LEU A 36 -17.24 7.24 7.66
CA LEU A 36 -17.14 8.51 8.37
C LEU A 36 -16.90 9.71 7.46
N HIS A 37 -16.60 9.50 6.17
CA HIS A 37 -16.23 10.59 5.26
C HIS A 37 -17.47 11.44 4.92
N ASP A 38 -17.49 12.67 5.41
CA ASP A 38 -18.48 13.68 5.06
C ASP A 38 -18.13 14.21 3.65
N GLU A 39 -18.98 13.97 2.65
CA GLU A 39 -18.74 14.35 1.25
C GLU A 39 -18.77 15.89 1.02
N SER A 40 -18.94 16.69 2.08
CA SER A 40 -19.10 18.14 1.97
C SER A 40 -17.85 18.88 1.51
N GLU A 41 -16.64 18.31 1.70
CA GLU A 41 -15.40 18.88 1.15
C GLU A 41 -14.90 18.04 -0.02
N PRO A 42 -14.93 18.56 -1.27
CA PRO A 42 -14.40 17.82 -2.40
C PRO A 42 -12.90 17.61 -2.20
N ARG A 43 -12.49 16.34 -2.14
CA ARG A 43 -11.07 15.97 -2.05
C ARG A 43 -10.30 16.65 -3.19
N PRO A 44 -9.11 17.21 -2.92
CA PRO A 44 -8.29 17.79 -3.97
C PRO A 44 -8.09 16.75 -5.08
N PRO A 45 -8.20 17.13 -6.36
CA PRO A 45 -7.93 16.21 -7.45
C PRO A 45 -6.49 15.71 -7.35
N LEU A 46 -6.29 14.42 -7.64
CA LEU A 46 -4.96 13.82 -7.66
C LEU A 46 -4.11 14.55 -8.71
N SER A 47 -3.10 15.29 -8.26
CA SER A 47 -2.16 15.98 -9.14
C SER A 47 -1.20 14.98 -9.81
N HIS A 48 -0.61 15.38 -10.94
CA HIS A 48 0.41 14.59 -11.64
C HIS A 48 1.58 14.22 -10.73
N GLU A 49 2.04 15.17 -9.90
CA GLU A 49 3.15 14.95 -8.95
C GLU A 49 2.77 13.92 -7.89
N ASN A 50 1.57 14.03 -7.30
CA ASN A 50 1.10 13.08 -6.32
C ASN A 50 0.87 11.69 -6.93
N LEU A 51 0.42 11.62 -8.19
CA LEU A 51 0.29 10.36 -8.92
C LEU A 51 1.65 9.63 -9.02
N LEU A 52 2.72 10.35 -9.36
CA LEU A 52 4.07 9.80 -9.43
C LEU A 52 4.62 9.41 -8.06
N ILE A 53 4.44 10.26 -7.04
CA ILE A 53 4.89 9.99 -5.66
C ILE A 53 4.19 8.75 -5.09
N ASN A 54 2.87 8.68 -5.24
CA ASN A 54 2.08 7.55 -4.77
C ASN A 54 2.50 6.26 -5.47
N GLU A 55 2.90 6.32 -6.73
CA GLU A 55 3.37 5.14 -7.45
C GLU A 55 4.71 4.63 -6.91
N LEU A 56 5.64 5.53 -6.56
CA LEU A 56 6.89 5.16 -5.88
C LEU A 56 6.64 4.58 -4.49
N ILE A 57 5.69 5.17 -3.73
CA ILE A 57 5.28 4.65 -2.42
C ILE A 57 4.61 3.28 -2.60
N ARG A 58 3.76 3.09 -3.61
CA ARG A 58 3.13 1.81 -3.94
C ARG A 58 4.19 0.73 -4.17
N GLU A 59 5.19 1.00 -5.02
CA GLU A 59 6.31 0.09 -5.29
C GLU A 59 7.09 -0.25 -4.01
N TYR A 60 7.40 0.76 -3.17
CA TYR A 60 8.05 0.55 -1.88
C TYR A 60 7.22 -0.34 -0.93
N LEU A 61 5.92 -0.07 -0.81
CA LEU A 61 5.03 -0.83 0.07
C LEU A 61 4.89 -2.27 -0.42
N GLU A 62 4.75 -2.49 -1.73
CA GLU A 62 4.67 -3.84 -2.32
C GLU A 62 5.96 -4.63 -2.12
N PHE A 63 7.12 -4.02 -2.40
CA PHE A 63 8.43 -4.65 -2.20
C PHE A 63 8.62 -5.12 -0.74
N ASN A 64 8.22 -4.28 0.22
CA ASN A 64 8.34 -4.57 1.65
C ASN A 64 7.15 -5.36 2.23
N LYS A 65 6.18 -5.78 1.41
CA LYS A 65 4.97 -6.51 1.83
C LYS A 65 4.14 -5.76 2.88
N TYR A 66 4.04 -4.44 2.69
CA TYR A 66 3.20 -3.52 3.46
C TYR A 66 1.86 -3.24 2.77
N THR A 67 1.04 -2.39 3.40
CA THR A 67 -0.37 -2.19 3.04
C THR A 67 -0.59 -1.19 1.90
N ALA A 68 -0.15 -1.53 0.68
CA ALA A 68 -0.35 -0.72 -0.54
C ALA A 68 -1.83 -0.45 -0.86
N SER A 69 -2.74 -1.36 -0.51
CA SER A 69 -4.18 -1.23 -0.78
C SER A 69 -4.84 -0.03 -0.09
N VAL A 70 -4.29 0.43 1.05
CA VAL A 70 -4.79 1.62 1.77
C VAL A 70 -4.49 2.87 0.96
N LEU A 71 -3.23 3.00 0.52
CA LEU A 71 -2.79 4.14 -0.29
C LEU A 71 -3.67 4.29 -1.54
N ILE A 72 -3.93 3.18 -2.26
CA ILE A 72 -4.76 3.19 -3.47
C ILE A 72 -6.17 3.73 -3.19
N SER A 73 -6.77 3.26 -2.10
CA SER A 73 -8.13 3.67 -1.71
C SER A 73 -8.20 5.13 -1.23
N GLU A 74 -7.17 5.59 -0.50
CA GLU A 74 -7.16 6.92 0.12
C GLU A 74 -6.66 8.03 -0.80
N SER A 75 -5.86 7.72 -1.82
CA SER A 75 -5.27 8.75 -2.70
C SER A 75 -6.00 8.91 -4.04
N GLY A 76 -6.88 7.98 -4.39
CA GLY A 76 -7.43 7.91 -5.75
C GLY A 76 -6.41 7.43 -6.78
N GLN A 77 -5.30 6.81 -6.34
CA GLN A 77 -4.32 6.18 -7.24
C GLN A 77 -5.02 5.10 -8.09
N PRO A 78 -4.68 4.98 -9.38
CA PRO A 78 -5.13 3.86 -10.20
C PRO A 78 -4.79 2.51 -9.55
N VAL A 79 -5.73 1.57 -9.63
CA VAL A 79 -5.52 0.18 -9.15
C VAL A 79 -4.46 -0.53 -10.00
N VAL A 80 -4.39 -0.18 -11.29
CA VAL A 80 -3.39 -0.70 -12.21
C VAL A 80 -2.11 0.13 -12.06
N PRO A 81 -0.96 -0.51 -11.78
CA PRO A 81 0.35 0.14 -11.76
C PRO A 81 0.62 0.96 -13.01
N LEU A 82 1.32 2.09 -12.85
CA LEU A 82 1.80 2.87 -13.98
C LEU A 82 2.94 2.11 -14.68
N ASP A 83 3.07 2.36 -15.98
CA ASP A 83 4.15 1.78 -16.77
C ASP A 83 5.52 2.26 -16.25
N ARG A 84 6.49 1.35 -16.24
CA ARG A 84 7.81 1.62 -15.67
C ARG A 84 8.62 2.58 -16.52
N GLN A 85 8.53 2.47 -17.84
CA GLN A 85 9.21 3.38 -18.76
C GLN A 85 8.60 4.78 -18.67
N PHE A 86 7.29 4.87 -18.45
CA PHE A 86 6.64 6.13 -18.11
C PHE A 86 7.24 6.75 -16.84
N LEU A 87 7.33 6.01 -15.73
CA LEU A 87 7.91 6.52 -14.48
C LEU A 87 9.35 7.00 -14.63
N ILE A 88 10.21 6.21 -15.28
CA ILE A 88 11.61 6.55 -15.55
C ILE A 88 11.70 7.88 -16.30
N ARG A 89 10.88 8.05 -17.34
CA ARG A 89 10.86 9.27 -18.16
C ARG A 89 10.36 10.48 -17.38
N GLU A 90 9.25 10.34 -16.66
CA GLU A 90 8.65 11.46 -15.92
C GLU A 90 9.51 11.90 -14.73
N LEU A 91 10.17 10.95 -14.06
CA LEU A 91 11.03 11.23 -12.91
C LEU A 91 12.48 11.56 -13.32
N ASN A 92 12.80 11.49 -14.62
CA ASN A 92 14.15 11.57 -15.14
C ASN A 92 15.13 10.66 -14.36
N ALA A 93 14.65 9.47 -14.01
CA ALA A 93 15.40 8.48 -13.26
C ALA A 93 16.28 7.65 -14.22
N PHE A 94 17.39 7.13 -13.71
CA PHE A 94 18.16 6.11 -14.40
C PHE A 94 17.93 4.78 -13.70
N GLU A 95 17.70 3.74 -14.49
CA GLU A 95 17.58 2.39 -13.96
C GLU A 95 18.57 1.46 -14.64
N GLU A 96 19.37 0.78 -13.81
CA GLU A 96 20.21 -0.31 -14.28
C GLU A 96 19.35 -1.54 -14.56
N SER A 97 19.49 -2.09 -15.77
CA SER A 97 18.88 -3.35 -16.16
C SER A 97 19.25 -4.43 -15.15
N LYS A 98 18.25 -5.10 -14.56
CA LYS A 98 18.48 -6.33 -13.78
C LYS A 98 18.84 -7.54 -14.66
N ASP A 99 19.58 -7.31 -15.75
CA ASP A 99 20.26 -8.34 -16.52
C ASP A 99 21.70 -8.45 -16.00
N ASN A 100 21.84 -8.88 -14.75
CA ASN A 100 23.10 -9.43 -14.26
C ASN A 100 22.79 -10.49 -13.20
N THR A 101 22.73 -11.72 -13.72
CA THR A 101 23.11 -12.97 -13.05
C THR A 101 22.20 -13.47 -11.92
N ILE A 102 21.31 -14.40 -12.28
CA ILE A 102 21.13 -15.65 -11.52
C ILE A 102 21.50 -16.79 -12.47
#